data_AF-A0A1B4G2I2-F1
#
_entry.id   AF-A0A1B4G2I2-F1
#
_cell.length_a   1.000
_cell.length_b   1.000
_cell.length_c   1.000
_cell.angle_alpha   90.00
_cell.angle_beta   90.00
_cell.angle_gamma   90.00
#
_symmetry.space_group_name_H-M   'P 1'
#
loop_
_entity.id
_entity.type
_entity.pdbx_description
1 polymer ?
#
loop_
_entity_poly.entity_id
_entity_poly.type
_entity_poly.pdbx_seq_one_letter_code
_entity_poly.pdbx_strand_id
1 'polypeptide(L)'
;MSGLAADHSRTLCPIVAASTDMTESEYLAAVNAAIARWLLDRKGEPLTAKAFAQAEPARCHANADAYVIQHGGQVVRGFLILHPHEWTVVWVMPHSVVRTATGLVDVTLKSAELRGLAFFSIEGDPERFIDWAKRYPQESRSVVQSQ
;
A
#
# COMPACT_ATOMS: atom_id res chain seq x y z
N MET A 1 54.12 33.80 20.16
CA MET A 1 52.97 33.72 21.08
C MET A 1 51.74 33.59 20.20
N SER A 2 51.32 32.35 19.95
CA SER A 2 50.29 32.02 18.97
C SER A 2 49.22 31.20 19.67
N GLY A 3 47.95 31.54 19.45
CA GLY A 3 46.83 30.75 19.92
C GLY A 3 45.52 31.52 19.88
N LEU A 4 44.99 31.76 18.67
CA LEU A 4 43.59 32.11 18.48
C LEU A 4 42.72 30.92 18.94
N ALA A 5 41.87 31.13 19.94
CA ALA A 5 40.80 30.21 20.26
C ALA A 5 39.64 30.46 19.28
N ALA A 6 39.45 29.55 18.33
CA ALA A 6 38.30 29.54 17.44
C ALA A 6 37.12 28.85 18.12
N ASP A 7 36.15 29.68 18.52
CA ASP A 7 34.80 29.30 18.92
C ASP A 7 34.14 28.47 17.81
N HIS A 8 33.83 27.21 18.11
CA HIS A 8 33.05 26.33 17.24
C HIS A 8 31.78 25.92 17.98
N SER A 9 30.86 26.87 18.05
CA SER A 9 29.44 26.60 18.27
C SER A 9 28.92 25.73 17.13
N ARG A 10 28.95 24.40 17.32
CA ARG A 10 28.31 23.44 16.42
C ARG A 10 26.82 23.44 16.72
N THR A 11 26.08 24.28 16.00
CA THR A 11 24.63 24.14 15.85
C THR A 11 24.35 22.83 15.13
N LEU A 12 24.02 21.78 15.89
CA LEU A 12 23.45 20.56 15.36
C LEU A 12 22.05 20.91 14.84
N CYS A 13 21.87 20.99 13.53
CA CYS A 13 20.54 20.95 12.94
C CYS A 13 19.88 19.65 13.39
N PRO A 14 18.70 19.67 14.03
CA PRO A 14 17.94 18.44 14.21
C PRO A 14 17.58 17.94 12.81
N ILE A 15 18.05 16.75 12.46
CA ILE A 15 17.44 15.96 11.40
C ILE A 15 16.04 15.67 11.92
N VAL A 16 15.07 16.49 11.52
CA VAL A 16 13.67 16.16 11.69
C VAL A 16 13.45 14.94 10.82
N ALA A 17 13.41 13.75 11.44
CA ALA A 17 12.88 12.58 10.78
C ALA A 17 11.50 12.97 10.29
N ALA A 18 11.33 13.07 8.96
CA ALA A 18 10.03 13.28 8.37
C ALA A 18 9.12 12.19 8.94
N SER A 19 8.05 12.60 9.62
CA SER A 19 7.09 11.68 10.20
C SER A 19 6.58 10.77 9.09
N THR A 20 6.91 9.48 9.20
CA THR A 20 6.40 8.40 8.34
C THR A 20 4.96 8.02 8.69
N ASP A 21 4.39 8.64 9.74
CA ASP A 21 3.02 8.41 10.18
C ASP A 21 2.00 8.95 9.19
N MET A 22 1.20 8.04 8.64
CA MET A 22 0.03 8.38 7.83
C MET A 22 -1.11 8.89 8.69
N THR A 23 -1.57 10.10 8.40
CA THR A 23 -2.84 10.67 8.86
C THR A 23 -4.03 10.06 8.13
N GLU A 24 -5.23 10.26 8.68
CA GLU A 24 -6.47 9.85 8.02
C GLU A 24 -6.65 10.52 6.65
N SER A 25 -6.36 11.82 6.58
CA SER A 25 -6.48 12.59 5.34
C SER A 25 -5.52 12.06 4.27
N GLU A 26 -4.32 11.65 4.64
CA GLU A 26 -3.35 11.05 3.72
C GLU A 26 -3.79 9.66 3.26
N TYR A 27 -4.37 8.84 4.15
CA TYR A 27 -4.96 7.56 3.78
C TYR A 27 -6.10 7.74 2.76
N LEU A 28 -7.04 8.65 3.03
CA LEU A 28 -8.15 8.94 2.12
C LEU A 28 -7.67 9.57 0.80
N ALA A 29 -6.61 10.39 0.84
CA ALA A 29 -5.97 10.90 -0.36
C ALA A 29 -5.34 9.76 -1.18
N ALA A 30 -4.71 8.77 -0.54
CA ALA A 30 -4.16 7.61 -1.21
C ALA A 30 -5.24 6.73 -1.85
N VAL A 31 -6.39 6.55 -1.19
CA VAL A 31 -7.57 5.89 -1.77
C VAL A 31 -8.01 6.62 -3.04
N ASN A 32 -8.15 7.96 -2.97
CA ASN A 32 -8.56 8.77 -4.13
C ASN A 32 -7.54 8.73 -5.26
N ALA A 33 -6.24 8.73 -4.95
CA ALA A 33 -5.17 8.59 -5.93
C ALA A 33 -5.20 7.23 -6.63
N ALA A 34 -5.48 6.14 -5.91
CA ALA A 34 -5.63 4.81 -6.50
C ALA A 34 -6.80 4.76 -7.50
N ILE A 35 -7.93 5.40 -7.17
CA ILE A 35 -9.08 5.51 -8.08
C ILE A 35 -8.75 6.34 -9.30
N ALA A 36 -8.10 7.48 -9.12
CA ALA A 36 -7.68 8.32 -10.24
C ALA A 36 -6.76 7.56 -11.20
N ARG A 37 -5.81 6.77 -10.67
CA ARG A 37 -4.97 5.87 -11.47
C ARG A 37 -5.79 4.79 -12.19
N TRP A 38 -6.73 4.17 -11.49
CA TRP A 38 -7.61 3.16 -12.09
C TRP A 38 -8.49 3.70 -13.21
N LEU A 39 -9.00 4.92 -13.07
CA LEU A 39 -9.78 5.58 -14.12
C LEU A 39 -8.98 5.73 -15.41
N LEU A 40 -7.66 5.96 -15.31
CA LEU A 40 -6.73 6.07 -16.43
C LEU A 40 -6.27 4.71 -16.97
N ASP A 41 -5.96 3.77 -16.07
CA ASP A 41 -5.53 2.40 -16.39
C ASP A 41 -6.24 1.39 -15.50
N ARG A 42 -7.21 0.69 -16.08
CA ARG A 42 -8.07 -0.26 -15.36
C ARG A 42 -7.34 -1.52 -14.90
N LYS A 43 -6.13 -1.79 -15.41
CA LYS A 43 -5.42 -3.05 -15.15
C LYS A 43 -4.65 -3.04 -13.83
N GLY A 44 -4.08 -1.90 -13.45
CA GLY A 44 -3.18 -1.81 -12.30
C GLY A 44 -1.88 -2.60 -12.51
N GLU A 45 -1.16 -2.85 -11.42
CA GLU A 45 0.10 -3.59 -11.46
C GLU A 45 -0.15 -5.10 -11.69
N PRO A 46 0.63 -5.77 -12.58
CA PRO A 46 0.52 -7.20 -12.78
C PRO A 46 0.73 -7.98 -11.47
N LEU A 47 -0.31 -8.71 -11.06
CA LEU A 47 -0.34 -9.46 -9.81
C LEU A 47 -0.62 -10.94 -10.09
N THR A 48 0.11 -11.83 -9.44
CA THR A 48 -0.09 -13.29 -9.55
C THR A 48 -0.42 -13.88 -8.18
N ALA A 49 -1.28 -14.90 -8.15
CA ALA A 49 -1.53 -15.62 -6.90
C ALA A 49 -0.43 -16.63 -6.64
N LYS A 50 0.04 -16.70 -5.40
CA LYS A 50 1.01 -17.71 -4.94
C LYS A 50 0.49 -18.37 -3.68
N ALA A 51 0.35 -19.69 -3.72
CA ALA A 51 -0.08 -20.43 -2.54
C ALA A 51 0.93 -20.28 -1.40
N PHE A 52 0.43 -19.93 -0.21
CA PHE A 52 1.19 -19.90 1.03
C PHE A 52 0.46 -20.76 2.05
N ALA A 53 1.10 -21.85 2.48
CA ALA A 53 0.43 -22.89 3.28
C ALA A 53 -0.09 -22.40 4.63
N GLN A 54 0.52 -21.36 5.18
CA GLN A 54 0.17 -20.75 6.46
C GLN A 54 -0.77 -19.54 6.31
N ALA A 55 -1.19 -19.21 5.08
CA ALA A 55 -2.06 -18.07 4.85
C ALA A 55 -3.41 -18.27 5.53
N GLU A 56 -3.79 -17.31 6.36
CA GLU A 56 -5.11 -17.25 6.98
C GLU A 56 -6.08 -16.45 6.11
N PRO A 57 -7.34 -16.89 5.94
CA PRO A 57 -8.35 -16.15 5.19
C PRO A 57 -8.52 -14.72 5.71
N ALA A 58 -8.65 -13.75 4.80
CA ALA A 58 -8.86 -12.33 5.11
C ALA A 58 -7.77 -11.67 5.98
N ARG A 59 -6.55 -12.23 6.06
CA ARG A 59 -5.41 -11.66 6.79
C ARG A 59 -4.27 -11.21 5.87
N CYS A 60 -4.59 -10.51 4.79
CA CYS A 60 -3.63 -10.18 3.74
C CYS A 60 -2.34 -9.48 4.22
N HIS A 61 -2.45 -8.54 5.15
CA HIS A 61 -1.30 -7.85 5.73
C HIS A 61 -0.37 -8.81 6.48
N ALA A 62 -0.93 -9.61 7.39
CA ALA A 62 -0.16 -10.56 8.20
C ALA A 62 0.41 -11.71 7.35
N ASN A 63 -0.34 -12.19 6.35
CA ASN A 63 0.13 -13.22 5.42
C ASN A 63 1.32 -12.72 4.59
N ALA A 64 1.29 -11.48 4.11
CA ALA A 64 2.40 -10.88 3.37
C ALA A 64 3.65 -10.74 4.26
N ASP A 65 3.48 -10.26 5.50
CA ASP A 65 4.59 -10.14 6.47
C ASP A 65 5.20 -11.52 6.78
N ALA A 66 4.36 -12.52 7.09
CA ALA A 66 4.78 -13.88 7.37
C ALA A 66 5.50 -14.54 6.18
N TYR A 67 4.99 -14.33 4.96
CA TYR A 67 5.62 -14.82 3.75
C TYR A 67 7.02 -14.21 3.57
N VAL A 68 7.18 -12.89 3.77
CA VAL A 68 8.48 -12.22 3.63
C VAL A 68 9.48 -12.71 4.67
N ILE A 69 9.05 -12.98 5.91
CA ILE A 69 9.92 -13.55 6.94
C ILE A 69 10.46 -14.93 6.52
N GLN A 70 9.64 -15.77 5.89
CA GLN A 70 10.01 -17.14 5.54
C GLN A 70 10.73 -17.25 4.18
N HIS A 71 10.37 -16.41 3.21
CA HIS A 71 10.77 -16.56 1.81
C HIS A 71 11.54 -15.35 1.26
N GLY A 72 11.67 -14.27 2.03
CA GLY A 72 12.24 -13.00 1.60
C GLY A 72 11.31 -12.18 0.71
N GLY A 73 11.84 -11.09 0.18
CA GLY A 73 11.10 -10.11 -0.63
C GLY A 73 10.78 -8.84 0.15
N GLN A 74 9.83 -8.07 -0.35
CA GLN A 74 9.38 -6.82 0.27
C GLN A 74 7.87 -6.76 0.27
N VAL A 75 7.28 -6.39 1.41
CA VAL A 75 5.83 -6.13 1.46
C VAL A 75 5.53 -4.83 0.73
N VAL A 76 4.52 -4.86 -0.13
CA VAL A 76 4.00 -3.70 -0.85
C VAL A 76 2.57 -3.48 -0.40
N ARG A 77 2.32 -2.31 0.18
CA ARG A 77 0.98 -1.85 0.58
C ARG A 77 0.31 -1.16 -0.60
N GLY A 78 -1.01 -1.22 -0.63
CA GLY A 78 -1.78 -0.61 -1.69
C GLY A 78 -3.26 -0.94 -1.59
N PHE A 79 -3.95 -0.82 -2.70
CA PHE A 79 -5.38 -1.05 -2.79
C PHE A 79 -5.72 -2.01 -3.92
N LEU A 80 -6.62 -2.94 -3.65
CA LEU A 80 -7.35 -3.69 -4.67
C LEU A 80 -8.62 -2.93 -5.03
N ILE A 81 -8.82 -2.71 -6.32
CA ILE A 81 -10.03 -2.10 -6.85
C ILE A 81 -10.85 -3.18 -7.55
N LEU A 82 -12.08 -3.38 -7.08
CA LEU A 82 -13.09 -4.20 -7.74
C LEU A 82 -14.10 -3.28 -8.40
N HIS A 83 -14.33 -3.47 -9.69
CA HIS A 83 -15.45 -2.87 -10.41
C HIS A 83 -16.42 -3.95 -10.85
N PRO A 84 -17.52 -4.16 -10.12
CA PRO A 84 -18.58 -5.04 -10.59
C PRO A 84 -19.14 -4.47 -11.90
N HIS A 85 -19.32 -5.33 -12.89
CA HIS A 85 -19.84 -4.93 -14.20
C HIS A 85 -21.17 -4.16 -14.05
N GLU A 86 -21.36 -3.10 -14.85
CA GLU A 86 -22.54 -2.20 -14.85
C GLU A 86 -22.72 -1.27 -13.64
N TRP A 87 -21.80 -1.23 -12.68
CA TRP A 87 -21.98 -0.41 -11.48
C TRP A 87 -21.39 0.99 -11.61
N THR A 88 -22.07 1.98 -11.03
CA THR A 88 -21.60 3.37 -10.89
C THR A 88 -20.62 3.54 -9.72
N VAL A 89 -20.29 2.46 -9.02
CA VAL A 89 -19.46 2.45 -7.81
C VAL A 89 -18.35 1.40 -7.97
N VAL A 90 -17.15 1.74 -7.51
CA VAL A 90 -16.06 0.79 -7.25
C VAL A 90 -15.87 0.56 -5.77
N TRP A 91 -15.38 -0.64 -5.45
CA TRP A 91 -14.90 -0.96 -4.11
C TRP A 91 -13.38 -0.89 -4.09
N VAL A 92 -12.85 -0.17 -3.12
CA VAL A 92 -11.43 -0.01 -2.87
C VAL A 92 -11.10 -0.67 -1.55
N MET A 93 -10.28 -1.70 -1.58
CA MET A 93 -9.93 -2.51 -0.41
C MET A 93 -8.44 -2.38 -0.13
N PRO A 94 -8.02 -1.94 1.06
CA PRO A 94 -6.61 -1.97 1.44
C PRO A 94 -6.09 -3.40 1.39
N HIS A 95 -4.90 -3.57 0.83
CA HIS A 95 -4.34 -4.89 0.59
C HIS A 95 -2.82 -4.89 0.70
N SER A 96 -2.23 -6.08 0.87
CA SER A 96 -0.79 -6.24 0.82
C SER A 96 -0.39 -7.42 -0.02
N VAL A 97 0.62 -7.18 -0.84
CA VAL A 97 1.23 -8.14 -1.74
C VAL A 97 2.72 -8.18 -1.46
N VAL A 98 3.42 -9.17 -2.01
CA VAL A 98 4.87 -9.30 -1.85
C VAL A 98 5.55 -9.05 -3.18
N ARG A 99 6.52 -8.13 -3.19
CA ARG A 99 7.45 -7.95 -4.29
C ARG A 99 8.57 -8.98 -4.17
N THR A 100 8.72 -9.77 -5.23
CA THR A 100 9.73 -10.83 -5.38
C THR A 100 10.59 -10.57 -6.61
N ALA A 101 11.61 -11.39 -6.84
CA ALA A 101 12.44 -11.32 -8.05
C ALA A 101 11.63 -11.53 -9.35
N THR A 102 10.47 -12.18 -9.29
CA THR A 102 9.64 -12.51 -10.47
C THR A 102 8.45 -11.56 -10.65
N GLY A 103 8.28 -10.58 -9.76
CA GLY A 103 7.15 -9.64 -9.78
C GLY A 103 6.34 -9.64 -8.48
N LEU A 104 5.13 -9.09 -8.55
CA LEU A 104 4.20 -9.02 -7.42
C LEU A 104 3.40 -10.31 -7.28
N VAL A 105 3.34 -10.81 -6.05
CA VAL A 105 2.55 -11.98 -5.69
C VAL A 105 1.56 -11.66 -4.57
N ASP A 106 0.34 -12.14 -4.73
CA ASP A 106 -0.67 -12.20 -3.68
C ASP A 106 -0.61 -13.58 -3.02
N VAL A 107 -0.39 -13.59 -1.71
CA VAL A 107 -0.25 -14.82 -0.91
C VAL A 107 -1.53 -15.18 -0.17
N THR A 108 -2.61 -14.42 -0.37
CA THR A 108 -3.89 -14.57 0.31
C THR A 108 -5.01 -14.94 -0.66
N LEU A 109 -5.08 -14.29 -1.81
CA LEU A 109 -6.10 -14.53 -2.83
C LEU A 109 -5.67 -15.60 -3.85
N LYS A 110 -6.63 -16.39 -4.32
CA LYS A 110 -6.42 -17.35 -5.40
C LYS A 110 -6.51 -16.66 -6.77
N SER A 111 -5.95 -17.29 -7.80
CA SER A 111 -5.99 -16.76 -9.18
C SER A 111 -7.40 -16.44 -9.67
N ALA A 112 -8.41 -17.19 -9.21
CA ALA A 112 -9.80 -16.95 -9.58
C ALA A 112 -10.36 -15.66 -9.00
N GLU A 113 -9.96 -15.31 -7.77
CA GLU A 113 -10.38 -14.11 -7.05
C GLU A 113 -9.70 -12.87 -7.64
N LEU A 114 -8.45 -13.00 -8.12
CA LEU A 114 -7.71 -11.90 -8.75
C LEU A 114 -8.27 -11.43 -10.10
N ARG A 115 -9.03 -12.27 -10.83
CA ARG A 115 -9.44 -11.96 -12.23
C ARG A 115 -10.28 -10.69 -12.39
N GLY A 116 -10.91 -10.20 -11.33
CA GLY A 116 -11.70 -8.96 -11.34
C GLY A 116 -11.05 -7.80 -10.58
N LEU A 117 -9.82 -7.97 -10.08
CA LEU A 117 -9.19 -7.03 -9.18
C LEU A 117 -7.98 -6.38 -9.84
N ALA A 118 -7.85 -5.07 -9.65
CA ALA A 118 -6.67 -4.30 -10.05
C ALA A 118 -5.94 -3.79 -8.80
N PHE A 119 -4.64 -4.08 -8.70
CA PHE A 119 -3.82 -3.64 -7.57
C PHE A 119 -3.08 -2.34 -7.90
N PHE A 120 -3.10 -1.39 -6.97
CA PHE A 120 -2.35 -0.14 -7.05
C PHE A 120 -1.54 0.07 -5.77
N SER A 121 -0.22 0.00 -5.88
CA SER A 121 0.66 0.31 -4.75
C SER A 121 0.57 1.77 -4.34
N ILE A 122 0.77 2.00 -3.04
CA ILE A 122 1.15 3.31 -2.52
C ILE A 122 2.68 3.40 -2.48
N GLU A 123 3.21 4.61 -2.59
CA GLU A 123 4.65 4.82 -2.41
C GLU A 123 5.05 4.67 -0.95
N GLY A 124 6.13 3.94 -0.69
CA GLY A 124 6.64 3.66 0.65
C GLY A 124 5.86 2.57 1.41
N ASP A 125 6.19 2.42 2.69
CA ASP A 125 5.45 1.60 3.66
C ASP A 125 5.14 2.50 4.87
N PRO A 126 4.16 3.40 4.73
CA PRO A 126 3.91 4.40 5.75
C PRO A 126 3.44 3.72 7.03
N GLU A 127 4.00 4.19 8.15
CA GLU A 127 3.58 3.75 9.47
C GLU A 127 2.07 4.02 9.62
N ARG A 128 1.37 3.08 10.28
CA ARG A 128 -0.09 3.10 10.52
C ARG A 128 -1.00 2.84 9.31
N PHE A 129 -0.48 2.53 8.11
CA PHE A 129 -1.34 2.07 7.00
C PHE A 129 -2.29 0.93 7.43
N ILE A 130 -1.75 -0.08 8.13
CA ILE A 130 -2.53 -1.23 8.62
C ILE A 130 -3.63 -0.80 9.60
N ASP A 131 -3.39 0.22 10.41
CA ASP A 131 -4.38 0.69 11.38
C ASP A 131 -5.53 1.43 10.70
N TRP A 132 -5.24 2.18 9.64
CA TRP A 132 -6.29 2.74 8.78
C TRP A 132 -7.00 1.68 7.98
N ALA A 133 -6.29 0.68 7.46
CA ALA A 133 -6.89 -0.46 6.76
C ALA A 133 -7.89 -1.24 7.63
N LYS A 134 -7.62 -1.37 8.93
CA LYS A 134 -8.57 -1.99 9.89
C LYS A 134 -9.84 -1.15 10.07
N ARG A 135 -9.72 0.19 10.06
CA ARG A 135 -10.86 1.12 10.21
C ARG A 135 -11.69 1.23 8.94
N TYR A 136 -11.01 1.15 7.80
CA TYR A 136 -11.56 1.30 6.46
C TYR A 136 -11.27 0.05 5.62
N PRO A 137 -11.86 -1.12 5.96
CA PRO A 137 -11.59 -2.39 5.28
C PRO A 137 -12.12 -2.42 3.84
N GLN A 138 -13.07 -1.54 3.53
CA GLN A 138 -13.59 -1.34 2.18
C GLN A 138 -14.17 0.07 2.07
N GLU A 139 -13.79 0.78 1.01
CA GLU A 139 -14.36 2.07 0.64
C GLU A 139 -15.18 1.93 -0.64
N SER A 140 -16.38 2.53 -0.64
CA SER A 140 -17.21 2.66 -1.85
C SER A 140 -17.00 4.04 -2.46
N ARG A 141 -16.72 4.10 -3.76
CA ARG A 141 -16.44 5.35 -4.46
C ARG A 141 -17.17 5.41 -5.78
N SER A 142 -17.80 6.55 -6.04
CA SER A 142 -18.50 6.79 -7.31
C SER A 142 -17.50 6.92 -8.46
N VAL A 143 -17.83 6.34 -9.60
CA VAL A 143 -17.09 6.43 -10.86
C VAL A 143 -17.55 7.63 -11.69
N VAL A 144 -18.67 8.26 -11.31
CA VAL A 144 -19.20 9.45 -11.99
C VAL A 144 -18.35 10.64 -11.55
N GLN A 145 -17.57 11.21 -12.48
CA GLN A 145 -16.90 12.49 -12.28
C GLN A 145 -17.98 13.55 -12.03
N SER A 146 -17.93 14.21 -10.88
CA SER A 146 -18.61 15.49 -10.71
C SER A 146 -18.10 16.40 -11.82
N GLN A 147 -18.97 16.74 -12.76
CA GLN A 147 -18.70 17.75 -13.80
C GLN A 147 -18.51 19.12 -13.17
#